data_AF-A0A7X5N496-F1
#
_entry.id   AF-A0A7X5N496-F1
#
_cell.length_a   1.000
_cell.length_b   1.000
_cell.length_c   1.000
_cell.angle_alpha   90.00
_cell.angle_beta   90.00
_cell.angle_gamma   90.00
#
_symmetry.space_group_name_H-M   'P 1'
#
loop_
_entity.id
_entity.type
_entity.pdbx_description
1 polymer ?
#
loop_
_entity_poly.entity_id
_entity_poly.type
_entity_poly.pdbx_seq_one_letter_code
_entity_poly.pdbx_strand_id
1 'polypeptide(L)'
;MADNSPRLLTVAVTSRALFDLEEGHALFEADGVEAYSAFQREHEDDILEPGVAFPVVRKLLALNHDVPEETPRVEVILLSRNSADTGLRIFNSIQHYNLGIVRATFTSGQPTWPYVKPFGT
;
A
#
# COMPACT_ATOMS: atom_id res chain seq x y z
N MET A 1 36.48 -0.57 -3.15
CA MET A 1 35.71 -1.69 -2.58
C MET A 1 34.23 -1.34 -2.70
N ALA A 2 33.38 -2.28 -3.13
CA ALA A 2 31.94 -2.04 -3.14
C ALA A 2 31.46 -1.90 -1.69
N ASP A 3 30.63 -0.88 -1.45
CA ASP A 3 30.00 -0.68 -0.14
C ASP A 3 28.91 -1.74 0.05
N ASN A 4 29.22 -2.75 0.86
CA ASN A 4 28.34 -3.88 1.19
C ASN A 4 27.68 -3.70 2.58
N SER A 5 27.64 -2.48 3.10
CA SER A 5 27.02 -2.19 4.39
C SER A 5 25.51 -2.46 4.29
N PRO A 6 24.90 -3.16 5.28
CA PRO A 6 23.47 -3.43 5.27
C PRO A 6 22.69 -2.12 5.30
N ARG A 7 21.84 -1.91 4.29
CA ARG A 7 20.90 -0.78 4.21
C ARG A 7 19.48 -1.33 4.13
N LEU A 8 18.55 -0.62 4.76
CA LEU A 8 17.13 -0.88 4.59
C LEU A 8 16.73 -0.61 3.14
N LEU A 9 16.11 -1.60 2.49
CA LEU A 9 15.49 -1.42 1.17
C LEU A 9 14.04 -0.98 1.36
N THR A 10 13.76 0.30 1.09
CA THR A 10 12.39 0.82 1.09
C THR A 10 11.77 0.67 -0.30
N VAL A 11 10.61 0.01 -0.38
CA VAL A 11 9.86 -0.22 -1.62
C VAL A 11 8.48 0.43 -1.50
N ALA A 12 8.18 1.38 -2.39
CA ALA A 12 6.87 2.00 -2.46
C ALA A 12 5.94 1.21 -3.41
N VAL A 13 4.71 0.96 -2.96
CA VAL A 13 3.66 0.34 -3.77
C VAL A 13 2.38 1.18 -3.74
N THR A 14 1.65 1.23 -4.86
CA THR A 14 0.35 1.91 -4.90
C THR A 14 -0.78 0.96 -4.48
N SER A 15 -1.87 1.49 -3.94
CA SER A 15 -3.01 0.67 -3.50
C SER A 15 -3.56 -0.24 -4.60
N ARG A 16 -3.71 0.28 -5.83
CA ARG A 16 -4.21 -0.50 -6.98
C ARG A 16 -3.21 -1.51 -7.54
N ALA A 17 -1.91 -1.33 -7.27
CA ALA A 17 -0.94 -2.35 -7.61
C ALA A 17 -0.96 -3.46 -6.56
N LEU A 18 -1.13 -3.11 -5.29
CA LEU A 18 -1.16 -4.08 -4.18
C LEU A 18 -2.45 -4.90 -4.15
N PHE A 19 -3.60 -4.28 -4.45
CA PHE A 19 -4.93 -4.87 -4.38
C PHE A 19 -5.73 -4.59 -5.64
N ASP A 20 -6.67 -5.48 -5.96
CA ASP A 20 -7.68 -5.23 -6.98
C ASP A 20 -8.66 -4.17 -6.49
N LEU A 21 -8.74 -3.08 -7.23
CA LEU A 21 -9.61 -1.92 -6.98
C LEU A 21 -10.26 -1.47 -8.29
N GLU A 22 -10.37 -2.35 -9.30
CA GLU A 22 -10.87 -2.00 -10.63
C GLU A 22 -12.33 -1.55 -10.60
N GLU A 23 -13.18 -2.20 -9.80
CA GLU A 23 -14.60 -1.81 -9.65
C GLU A 23 -14.74 -0.39 -9.08
N GLY A 24 -14.04 -0.10 -7.97
CA GLY A 24 -14.03 1.23 -7.38
C GLY A 24 -13.42 2.27 -8.33
N HIS A 25 -12.40 1.90 -9.11
CA HIS A 25 -11.83 2.79 -10.11
C HIS A 25 -12.82 3.12 -11.23
N ALA A 26 -13.53 2.12 -11.76
CA ALA A 26 -14.56 2.33 -12.78
C ALA A 26 -15.67 3.25 -12.26
N LEU A 27 -16.10 3.06 -11.01
CA LEU A 27 -17.08 3.94 -10.36
C LEU A 27 -16.57 5.38 -10.22
N PHE A 28 -15.29 5.56 -9.84
CA PHE A 28 -14.67 6.88 -9.78
C PHE A 28 -14.66 7.59 -11.14
N GLU A 29 -14.32 6.88 -12.21
CA GLU A 29 -14.28 7.44 -13.57
C GLU A 29 -15.69 7.78 -14.10
N ALA A 30 -16.72 7.01 -13.70
CA ALA A 30 -18.10 7.22 -14.11
C ALA A 30 -18.82 8.32 -13.31
N ASP A 31 -18.77 8.22 -11.97
CA ASP A 31 -19.66 8.94 -11.05
C ASP A 31 -18.91 9.88 -10.09
N GLY A 32 -17.57 9.93 -10.17
CA GLY A 32 -16.74 10.86 -9.42
C GLY A 32 -16.41 10.40 -7.99
N VAL A 33 -15.84 11.34 -7.22
CA VAL A 33 -15.20 11.05 -5.93
C VAL A 33 -16.22 10.75 -4.82
N GLU A 34 -17.40 11.34 -4.85
CA GLU A 34 -18.44 11.12 -3.86
C GLU A 34 -19.01 9.70 -3.93
N ALA A 35 -19.33 9.23 -5.14
CA ALA A 35 -19.81 7.86 -5.38
C ALA A 35 -18.75 6.83 -5.00
N TYR A 36 -17.50 7.05 -5.43
CA TYR A 36 -16.36 6.24 -5.03
C TYR A 36 -16.21 6.17 -3.51
N SER A 37 -16.32 7.31 -2.82
CA SER A 37 -16.13 7.36 -1.36
C SER A 37 -17.26 6.66 -0.61
N ALA A 38 -18.51 6.76 -1.09
CA ALA A 38 -19.63 6.02 -0.53
C ALA A 38 -19.44 4.51 -0.69
N PHE A 39 -19.08 4.06 -1.89
CA PHE A 39 -18.81 2.66 -2.18
C PHE A 39 -17.69 2.09 -1.29
N GLN A 40 -16.58 2.81 -1.15
CA GLN A 40 -15.46 2.38 -0.30
C GLN A 40 -15.83 2.26 1.19
N ARG A 41 -16.71 3.14 1.70
CA ARG A 41 -17.20 3.08 3.08
C ARG A 41 -18.20 1.94 3.29
N GLU A 42 -19.08 1.70 2.34
CA GLU A 42 -20.06 0.60 2.41
C GLU A 42 -19.38 -0.77 2.39
N HIS A 43 -18.24 -0.88 1.69
CA HIS A 43 -17.46 -2.11 1.53
C HIS A 43 -16.19 -2.10 2.41
N GLU A 44 -16.15 -1.30 3.48
CA GLU A 44 -14.93 -1.12 4.30
C GLU A 44 -14.41 -2.44 4.90
N ASP A 45 -15.32 -3.34 5.28
CA ASP A 45 -15.00 -4.63 5.87
C ASP A 45 -14.76 -5.74 4.82
N ASP A 46 -14.99 -5.43 3.53
CA ASP A 46 -14.77 -6.39 2.46
C ASP A 46 -13.29 -6.46 2.08
N ILE A 47 -12.73 -7.66 2.22
CA ILE A 47 -11.34 -7.93 1.90
C ILE A 47 -11.10 -7.76 0.40
N LEU A 48 -10.14 -6.93 0.04
CA LEU A 48 -9.73 -6.74 -1.34
C LEU A 48 -8.98 -7.96 -1.86
N GLU A 49 -9.20 -8.28 -3.13
CA GLU A 49 -8.44 -9.35 -3.78
C GLU A 49 -6.99 -8.91 -4.05
N PRO A 50 -6.02 -9.85 -4.07
CA PRO A 50 -4.63 -9.54 -4.40
C PRO A 50 -4.46 -8.90 -5.78
N GLY A 51 -3.76 -7.77 -5.83
CA GLY A 51 -3.40 -7.11 -7.09
C GLY A 51 -2.11 -7.65 -7.71
N VAL A 52 -1.72 -7.06 -8.85
CA VAL A 52 -0.54 -7.47 -9.63
C VAL A 52 0.79 -7.48 -8.86
N ALA A 53 0.98 -6.53 -7.94
CA ALA A 53 2.20 -6.41 -7.14
C ALA A 53 2.18 -7.26 -5.86
N PHE A 54 1.03 -7.83 -5.48
CA PHE A 54 0.88 -8.57 -4.24
C PHE A 54 1.89 -9.72 -4.08
N PRO A 55 2.14 -10.59 -5.08
CA PRO A 55 3.10 -11.68 -4.93
C PRO A 55 4.53 -11.19 -4.73
N VAL A 56 4.89 -10.06 -5.32
CA VAL A 56 6.23 -9.45 -5.18
C VAL A 56 6.37 -8.83 -3.80
N VAL A 57 5.38 -8.07 -3.34
CA VAL A 57 5.36 -7.47 -1.99
C VAL A 57 5.46 -8.55 -0.91
N ARG A 58 4.70 -9.65 -1.04
CA ARG A 58 4.77 -10.78 -0.10
C ARG A 58 6.17 -11.39 -0.04
N LYS A 59 6.81 -11.60 -1.19
CA LYS A 59 8.18 -12.16 -1.27
C LYS A 59 9.23 -11.21 -0.69
N LEU A 60 9.08 -9.91 -0.93
CA LEU A 60 9.95 -8.88 -0.38
C LEU A 60 9.87 -8.84 1.15
N LEU A 61 8.66 -8.84 1.71
CA LEU A 61 8.46 -8.87 3.16
C LEU A 61 8.94 -10.17 3.80
N ALA A 62 8.86 -11.30 3.08
CA ALA A 62 9.38 -12.58 3.57
C ALA A 62 10.91 -12.59 3.77
N LEU A 63 11.66 -11.66 3.17
CA LEU A 63 13.10 -11.52 3.40
C LEU A 63 13.45 -11.06 4.83
N ASN A 64 12.45 -10.63 5.61
CA ASN A 64 12.61 -10.26 7.02
C ASN A 64 12.38 -11.43 8.00
N HIS A 65 11.96 -12.61 7.54
CA HIS A 65 11.52 -13.71 8.43
C HIS A 65 12.56 -14.12 9.49
N ASP A 66 13.84 -14.14 9.12
CA ASP A 66 14.94 -14.55 10.01
C ASP A 66 15.75 -13.36 10.57
N VAL A 67 15.15 -12.18 10.59
CA VAL A 67 15.80 -10.92 10.99
C VAL A 67 15.01 -10.31 12.16
N PRO A 68 15.68 -9.71 13.17
CA PRO A 68 14.98 -9.01 14.25
C PRO A 68 14.04 -7.93 13.69
N GLU A 69 12.84 -7.81 14.27
CA GLU A 69 11.82 -6.84 13.83
C GLU A 69 12.32 -5.39 13.89
N GLU A 70 13.27 -5.09 14.78
CA GLU A 70 13.86 -3.76 14.95
C GLU A 70 14.86 -3.40 13.84
N THR A 71 15.30 -4.39 13.05
CA THR A 71 16.33 -4.22 12.01
C THR A 71 15.95 -4.88 10.68
N PRO A 72 14.78 -4.54 10.10
CA PRO A 72 14.30 -5.18 8.88
C PRO A 72 15.27 -4.92 7.71
N ARG A 73 15.33 -5.86 6.77
CA ARG A 73 16.10 -5.71 5.53
C ARG A 73 15.28 -4.99 4.46
N VAL A 74 13.98 -5.23 4.45
CA VAL A 74 13.04 -4.65 3.48
C VAL A 74 11.88 -4.00 4.21
N GLU A 75 11.49 -2.83 3.76
CA GLU A 75 10.26 -2.19 4.18
C GLU A 75 9.42 -1.89 2.95
N VAL A 76 8.14 -2.23 3.02
CA VAL A 76 7.16 -1.86 1.99
C VAL A 76 6.27 -0.75 2.54
N ILE A 77 6.13 0.32 1.77
CA ILE A 77 5.29 1.47 2.10
C ILE A 77 4.15 1.61 1.10
N LEU A 78 2.99 2.01 1.58
CA LEU A 78 1.82 2.24 0.72
C LEU A 78 1.71 3.72 0.34
N LEU A 79 1.60 4.00 -0.96
CA LEU A 79 1.29 5.33 -1.48
C LEU A 79 -0.06 5.31 -2.19
N SER A 80 -1.04 6.01 -1.63
CA SER A 80 -2.41 6.01 -2.15
C SER A 80 -2.89 7.40 -2.53
N ARG A 81 -3.59 7.48 -3.65
CA ARG A 81 -4.40 8.66 -4.00
C ARG A 81 -5.76 8.66 -3.31
N ASN A 82 -6.10 7.61 -2.57
CA ASN A 82 -7.33 7.58 -1.80
C ASN A 82 -7.25 8.56 -0.63
N SER A 83 -8.40 8.89 -0.05
CA SER A 83 -8.46 9.55 1.24
C SER A 83 -8.14 8.54 2.36
N ALA A 84 -7.74 9.02 3.53
CA ALA A 84 -7.54 8.14 4.69
C ALA A 84 -8.87 7.46 5.11
N ASP A 85 -9.99 8.17 4.99
CA ASP A 85 -11.35 7.68 5.24
C ASP A 85 -11.70 6.47 4.37
N THR A 86 -11.41 6.54 3.06
CA THR A 86 -11.62 5.43 2.11
C THR A 86 -10.48 4.40 2.14
N GLY A 87 -9.46 4.63 2.96
CA GLY A 87 -8.27 3.81 3.10
C GLY A 87 -8.43 2.65 4.09
N LEU A 88 -9.47 2.65 4.92
CA LEU A 88 -9.71 1.60 5.93
C LEU A 88 -9.84 0.22 5.30
N ARG A 89 -10.58 0.08 4.19
CA ARG A 89 -10.64 -1.17 3.41
C ARG A 89 -9.27 -1.71 2.99
N ILE A 90 -8.35 -0.82 2.61
CA ILE A 90 -6.98 -1.19 2.24
C ILE A 90 -6.21 -1.69 3.47
N PHE A 91 -6.35 -1.01 4.62
CA PHE A 91 -5.71 -1.44 5.86
C PHE A 91 -6.26 -2.76 6.39
N ASN A 92 -7.59 -2.94 6.36
CA ASN A 92 -8.25 -4.20 6.73
C ASN A 92 -7.73 -5.35 5.86
N SER A 93 -7.54 -5.11 4.56
CA SER A 93 -6.93 -6.09 3.66
C SER A 93 -5.45 -6.35 3.98
N ILE A 94 -4.65 -5.32 4.25
CA ILE A 94 -3.24 -5.47 4.68
C ILE A 94 -3.14 -6.35 5.93
N GLN A 95 -4.00 -6.10 6.92
CA GLN A 95 -4.07 -6.88 8.15
C GLN A 95 -4.53 -8.32 7.89
N HIS A 96 -5.58 -8.52 7.09
CA HIS A 96 -6.10 -9.84 6.72
C HIS A 96 -5.01 -10.72 6.07
N TYR A 97 -4.22 -10.15 5.16
CA TYR A 97 -3.13 -10.86 4.50
C TYR A 97 -1.81 -10.88 5.29
N ASN A 98 -1.80 -10.32 6.50
CA ASN A 98 -0.66 -10.24 7.38
C ASN A 98 0.59 -9.63 6.70
N LEU A 99 0.35 -8.58 5.91
CA LEU A 99 1.42 -7.81 5.27
C LEU A 99 1.97 -6.82 6.29
N GLY A 100 3.27 -6.89 6.60
CA GLY A 100 3.99 -6.00 7.52
C GLY A 100 4.17 -4.56 7.02
N ILE A 101 3.15 -3.98 6.39
CA ILE A 101 3.13 -2.61 5.87
C ILE A 101 2.63 -1.69 6.98
N VAL A 102 3.56 -1.02 7.66
CA VAL A 102 3.28 -0.17 8.83
C VAL A 102 3.24 1.32 8.50
N ARG A 103 3.68 1.71 7.30
CA ARG A 103 3.64 3.10 6.83
C ARG A 103 2.84 3.23 5.54
N ALA A 104 1.96 4.22 5.53
CA ALA A 104 1.14 4.57 4.39
C ALA A 104 1.00 6.09 4.26
N THR A 105 0.81 6.58 3.04
CA THR A 105 0.47 7.97 2.75
C THR A 105 -0.78 8.01 1.87
N PHE A 106 -1.74 8.83 2.28
CA PHE A 106 -2.99 9.07 1.57
C PHE A 106 -3.03 10.54 1.15
N THR A 107 -3.22 10.78 -0.14
CA THR A 107 -3.11 12.12 -0.72
C THR A 107 -4.43 12.70 -1.20
N SER A 108 -5.56 11.99 -1.02
CA SER A 108 -6.91 12.47 -1.37
C SER A 108 -6.98 13.07 -2.79
N GLY A 109 -6.47 12.34 -3.78
CA GLY A 109 -6.44 12.69 -5.19
C GLY A 109 -5.15 13.40 -5.65
N GLN A 110 -4.34 13.94 -4.72
CA GLN A 110 -3.09 14.60 -5.09
C GLN A 110 -2.02 13.61 -5.55
N PRO A 111 -1.01 14.05 -6.32
CA PRO A 111 0.09 13.18 -6.73
C PRO A 111 0.82 12.56 -5.53
N THR A 112 1.17 11.28 -5.63
CA THR A 112 1.86 10.54 -4.55
C THR A 112 3.39 10.70 -4.58
N TRP A 113 3.96 11.03 -5.75
CA TRP A 113 5.41 11.12 -5.93
C TRP A 113 6.13 12.13 -5.01
N PRO A 114 5.54 13.27 -4.57
CA PRO A 114 6.22 14.17 -3.63
C PRO A 114 6.54 13.49 -2.29
N TYR A 115 5.76 12.47 -1.94
CA TYR A 115 5.95 11.66 -0.74
C TYR A 115 6.93 10.52 -0.95
N VAL A 116 7.60 10.38 -2.09
CA VAL A 116 8.70 9.40 -2.20
C VAL A 116 9.94 9.89 -1.44
N LYS A 117 10.25 11.19 -1.53
CA LYS A 117 11.46 11.78 -0.92
C LYS A 117 11.48 11.66 0.62
N PRO A 118 10.39 11.93 1.37
CA PRO A 118 10.37 11.74 2.83
C PRO A 118 10.59 10.29 3.29
N PHE A 119 10.43 9.32 2.39
CA PHE A 119 10.66 7.90 2.67
C PHE A 119 12.03 7.40 2.19
N GLY A 120 12.69 8.16 1.33
CA GLY A 120 14.09 7.96 0.97
C GLY A 120 15.00 8.61 2.01
N THR A 121 15.77 7.79 2.72
CA THR A 121 16.93 8.26 3.49
C THR A 121 18.09 8.60 2.58
#